data_AF-A0A524HT80-F1
#
_entry.id   AF-A0A524HT80-F1
#
_cell.length_a   1.000
_cell.length_b   1.000
_cell.length_c   1.000
_cell.angle_alpha   90.00
_cell.angle_beta   90.00
_cell.angle_gamma   90.00
#
_symmetry.space_group_name_H-M   'P 1'
#
loop_
_entity.id
_entity.type
_entity.pdbx_description
1 polymer ?
#
loop_
_entity_poly.entity_id
_entity_poly.type
_entity_poly.pdbx_seq_one_letter_code
_entity_poly.pdbx_strand_id
1 'polypeptide(L)'
;MKRIGNLIGLMAGLFLALVPAQLYAADAALYTVPGIQVDATAGSANAARDIALASGRPTAFQRLYRRITPPTAWDQQPQLDAAMLERLILSMQIANERRSTTRYLAEVTYNFNPVEVQALLRGNGIRFAEAQAKPVLVIPTMNNVYDPESEWARAWTQPSIAQGLVPVILPFGDAADQPVLGRGGVAALGWEQLAPLAERYEVEEIVIARATPDGNAAQLIVLSEGRRQVESVTYANSNFAATADGAAQLLAQDWKEAAAVDYSRRSRIVADVVFNGPQDWSAIRQALSNVRTVADFDVLGLSLGAARVELSYFGGPEQLGVAMAQQNLVFNGARGNYLLQLGNARAASRE
;
A
#
# COMPACT_ATOMS: atom_id res chain seq x y z
N MET A 1 -11.82 -36.98 -63.25
CA MET A 1 -11.23 -37.59 -62.04
C MET A 1 -10.51 -36.50 -61.24
N LYS A 2 -10.71 -36.54 -59.92
CA LYS A 2 -10.35 -35.55 -58.89
C LYS A 2 -8.85 -35.31 -58.72
N ARG A 3 -8.44 -34.05 -58.43
CA ARG A 3 -7.39 -33.58 -57.48
C ARG A 3 -7.64 -32.06 -57.28
N ILE A 4 -8.36 -31.52 -56.27
CA ILE A 4 -8.06 -31.39 -54.82
C ILE A 4 -6.54 -31.38 -54.57
N GLY A 5 -5.86 -30.33 -54.10
CA GLY A 5 -6.23 -29.06 -53.48
C GLY A 5 -5.13 -28.80 -52.43
N ASN A 6 -4.44 -27.65 -52.46
CA ASN A 6 -3.56 -27.21 -51.38
C ASN A 6 -3.64 -25.67 -51.30
N LEU A 7 -4.52 -25.19 -50.41
CA LEU A 7 -4.51 -23.80 -49.94
C LEU A 7 -3.58 -23.74 -48.73
N ILE A 8 -2.47 -23.02 -48.87
CA ILE A 8 -1.63 -22.62 -47.74
C ILE A 8 -2.31 -21.42 -47.09
N GLY A 9 -3.00 -21.66 -45.97
CA GLY A 9 -3.56 -20.61 -45.12
C GLY A 9 -2.48 -20.10 -44.16
N LEU A 10 -2.01 -18.87 -44.38
CA LEU A 10 -1.11 -18.16 -43.48
C LEU A 10 -1.93 -17.61 -42.30
N MET A 11 -1.96 -18.32 -41.17
CA MET A 11 -2.50 -17.82 -39.90
C MET A 11 -1.44 -16.93 -39.23
N ALA A 12 -1.56 -15.62 -39.40
CA ALA A 12 -0.83 -14.65 -38.58
C ALA A 12 -1.54 -14.55 -37.22
N GLY A 13 -0.97 -15.22 -36.21
CA GLY A 13 -1.42 -15.12 -34.82
C GLY A 13 -1.13 -13.72 -34.27
N LEU A 14 -2.19 -12.94 -34.06
CA LEU A 14 -2.16 -11.68 -33.34
C LEU A 14 -1.96 -11.99 -31.84
N PHE A 15 -0.71 -11.94 -31.37
CA PHE A 15 -0.41 -11.94 -29.93
C PHE A 15 -0.85 -10.58 -29.35
N LEU A 16 -2.06 -10.52 -28.79
CA LEU A 16 -2.43 -9.46 -27.86
C LEU A 16 -1.58 -9.67 -26.59
N ALA A 17 -0.59 -8.79 -26.39
CA ALA A 17 0.05 -8.65 -25.10
C ALA A 17 -1.01 -8.17 -24.09
N LEU A 18 -1.51 -9.10 -23.27
CA LEU A 18 -2.31 -8.77 -22.11
C LEU A 18 -1.38 -8.06 -21.11
N VAL A 19 -1.35 -6.73 -21.17
CA VAL A 19 -0.75 -5.93 -20.10
C VAL A 19 -1.55 -6.23 -18.82
N PRO A 20 -0.93 -6.65 -17.71
CA PRO A 20 -1.67 -6.99 -16.51
C PRO A 20 -2.35 -5.72 -15.96
N ALA A 21 -3.67 -5.63 -16.14
CA ALA A 21 -4.51 -4.55 -15.64
C ALA A 21 -4.55 -4.47 -14.10
N GLN A 22 -3.99 -5.46 -13.40
CA GLN A 22 -3.99 -5.57 -11.94
C GLN A 22 -3.09 -4.54 -11.26
N LEU A 23 -1.99 -4.10 -11.89
CA LEU A 23 -1.09 -3.11 -11.28
C LEU A 23 -1.67 -1.69 -11.26
N TYR A 24 -2.52 -1.32 -12.24
CA TYR A 24 -3.17 0.00 -12.27
C TYR A 24 -4.29 0.14 -11.24
N ALA A 25 -4.88 -0.97 -10.79
CA ALA A 25 -6.02 -0.96 -9.87
C ALA A 25 -5.63 -0.59 -8.43
N ALA A 26 -4.45 -1.02 -7.97
CA ALA A 26 -3.98 -0.78 -6.60
C ALA A 26 -3.62 0.70 -6.34
N ASP A 27 -2.93 1.35 -7.29
CA ASP A 27 -2.63 2.78 -7.19
C ASP A 27 -3.88 3.64 -7.34
N ALA A 28 -4.83 3.26 -8.20
CA ALA A 28 -6.09 3.99 -8.33
C ALA A 28 -6.85 4.06 -7.00
N ALA A 29 -6.86 2.96 -6.23
CA ALA A 29 -7.55 2.91 -4.94
C ALA A 29 -6.96 3.87 -3.89
N LEU A 30 -5.68 4.24 -4.00
CA LEU A 30 -5.02 5.19 -3.10
C LEU A 30 -5.57 6.63 -3.27
N TYR A 31 -5.95 6.98 -4.51
CA TYR A 31 -6.45 8.31 -4.89
C TYR A 31 -7.98 8.38 -4.98
N THR A 32 -8.69 7.33 -4.52
CA THR A 32 -10.16 7.31 -4.41
C THR A 32 -10.59 7.63 -2.98
N VAL A 33 -11.53 8.57 -2.82
CA VAL A 33 -12.12 8.94 -1.54
C VAL A 33 -13.63 8.69 -1.58
N PRO A 34 -14.12 7.58 -1.01
CA PRO A 34 -15.54 7.28 -0.93
C PRO A 34 -16.22 7.96 0.27
N GLY A 35 -17.56 7.93 0.28
CA GLY A 35 -18.35 8.24 1.47
C GLY A 35 -18.34 9.71 1.87
N ILE A 36 -18.23 10.64 0.91
CA ILE A 36 -18.41 12.07 1.18
C ILE A 36 -19.89 12.39 1.13
N GLN A 37 -20.48 12.64 2.29
CA GLN A 37 -21.86 13.08 2.40
C GLN A 37 -21.96 14.55 1.98
N VAL A 38 -22.85 14.86 1.05
CA VAL A 38 -23.12 16.22 0.59
C VAL A 38 -24.59 16.56 0.78
N ASP A 39 -24.87 17.79 1.20
CA ASP A 39 -26.21 18.32 1.41
C ASP A 39 -26.21 19.83 1.15
N ALA A 40 -27.17 20.31 0.37
CA ALA A 40 -27.40 21.73 0.20
C ALA A 40 -28.85 22.04 -0.16
N THR A 41 -29.27 23.28 0.14
CA THR A 41 -30.57 23.84 -0.26
C THR A 41 -30.35 25.11 -1.08
N ALA A 42 -31.15 25.31 -2.12
CA ALA A 42 -31.09 26.47 -3.01
C ALA A 42 -32.46 26.77 -3.65
N GLY A 43 -32.53 27.82 -4.47
CA GLY A 43 -33.76 28.20 -5.18
C GLY A 43 -34.24 27.20 -6.23
N SER A 44 -33.41 26.20 -6.59
CA SER A 44 -33.80 25.07 -7.45
C SER A 44 -32.99 23.83 -7.12
N ALA A 45 -33.50 22.67 -7.52
CA ALA A 45 -32.84 21.37 -7.36
C ALA A 45 -31.48 21.29 -8.06
N ASN A 46 -31.31 21.98 -9.20
CA ASN A 46 -30.04 22.05 -9.93
C ASN A 46 -29.03 22.92 -9.18
N ALA A 47 -29.43 24.12 -8.76
CA ALA A 47 -28.56 24.98 -7.96
C ALA A 47 -28.13 24.30 -6.64
N ALA A 48 -29.05 23.58 -5.99
CA ALA A 48 -28.74 22.83 -4.77
C ALA A 48 -27.72 21.71 -5.03
N ARG A 49 -27.86 21.00 -6.15
CA ARG A 49 -26.90 19.97 -6.56
C ARG A 49 -25.51 20.55 -6.78
N ASP A 50 -25.41 21.65 -7.52
CA ASP A 50 -24.11 22.26 -7.84
C ASP A 50 -23.41 22.74 -6.56
N ILE A 51 -24.15 23.34 -5.62
CA ILE A 51 -23.63 23.75 -4.31
C ILE A 51 -23.19 22.55 -3.47
N ALA A 52 -24.00 21.49 -3.41
CA ALA A 52 -23.69 20.29 -2.63
C ALA A 52 -22.44 19.57 -3.16
N LEU A 53 -22.33 19.39 -4.48
CA LEU A 53 -21.15 18.79 -5.07
C LEU A 53 -19.91 19.66 -4.85
N ALA A 54 -20.04 20.99 -4.95
CA ALA A 54 -18.94 21.90 -4.68
C ALA A 54 -18.45 21.87 -3.23
N SER A 55 -19.37 21.74 -2.26
CA SER A 55 -19.01 21.69 -0.84
C SER A 55 -18.31 20.39 -0.43
N GLY A 56 -18.52 19.29 -1.18
CA GLY A 56 -17.86 18.01 -0.92
C GLY A 56 -16.38 17.97 -1.30
N ARG A 57 -15.95 18.74 -2.32
CA ARG A 57 -14.57 18.73 -2.86
C ARG A 57 -13.48 19.05 -1.84
N PRO A 58 -13.56 20.14 -1.04
CA PRO A 58 -12.52 20.44 -0.05
C PRO A 58 -12.42 19.35 1.02
N THR A 59 -13.55 18.80 1.46
CA THR A 59 -13.60 17.67 2.41
C THR A 59 -12.96 16.42 1.82
N ALA A 60 -13.24 16.10 0.56
CA ALA A 60 -12.64 14.98 -0.15
C ALA A 60 -11.12 15.14 -0.28
N PHE A 61 -10.65 16.34 -0.66
CA PHE A 61 -9.22 16.62 -0.79
C PHE A 61 -8.51 16.52 0.55
N GLN A 62 -9.10 17.05 1.64
CA GLN A 62 -8.53 16.91 2.98
C GLN A 62 -8.38 15.43 3.39
N ARG A 63 -9.39 14.59 3.10
CA ARG A 63 -9.31 13.15 3.38
C ARG A 63 -8.22 12.47 2.55
N LEU A 64 -8.11 12.78 1.24
CA LEU A 64 -7.04 12.26 0.39
C LEU A 64 -5.67 12.69 0.92
N TYR A 65 -5.51 13.98 1.21
CA TYR A 65 -4.25 14.55 1.70
C TYR A 65 -3.76 13.81 2.94
N ARG A 66 -4.62 13.66 3.96
CA ARG A 66 -4.28 12.91 5.17
C ARG A 66 -4.07 11.41 4.94
N ARG A 67 -4.68 10.84 3.89
CA ARG A 67 -4.50 9.43 3.52
C ARG A 67 -3.08 9.16 3.00
N ILE A 68 -2.53 10.07 2.20
CA ILE A 68 -1.23 9.86 1.53
C ILE A 68 -0.06 10.60 2.18
N THR A 69 -0.32 11.56 3.07
CA THR A 69 0.73 12.32 3.77
C THR A 69 0.89 11.89 5.23
N PRO A 70 2.13 11.88 5.76
CA PRO A 70 2.36 11.60 7.15
C PRO A 70 1.75 12.68 8.06
N PRO A 71 1.37 12.37 9.32
CA PRO A 71 0.76 13.32 10.24
C PRO A 71 1.55 14.63 10.42
N THR A 72 2.87 14.53 10.39
CA THR A 72 3.82 15.65 10.46
C THR A 72 3.68 16.67 9.31
N ALA A 73 3.04 16.31 8.20
CA ALA A 73 2.79 17.19 7.06
C ALA A 73 1.36 17.77 7.04
N TRP A 74 0.49 17.43 8.00
CA TRP A 74 -0.92 17.81 7.96
C TRP A 74 -1.16 19.32 8.01
N ASP A 75 -0.34 20.04 8.77
CA ASP A 75 -0.42 21.51 8.87
C ASP A 75 0.10 22.24 7.62
N GLN A 76 0.76 21.53 6.72
CA GLN A 76 1.31 22.06 5.45
C GLN A 76 0.34 21.87 4.28
N GLN A 77 -0.91 21.44 4.54
CA GLN A 77 -1.89 21.21 3.48
C GLN A 77 -2.11 22.48 2.63
N PRO A 78 -1.89 22.43 1.30
CA PRO A 78 -2.11 23.57 0.43
C PRO A 78 -3.57 24.02 0.47
N GLN A 79 -3.78 25.33 0.56
CA GLN A 79 -5.10 25.94 0.41
C GLN A 79 -5.39 26.10 -1.08
N LEU A 80 -6.42 25.40 -1.56
CA LEU A 80 -6.81 25.37 -2.97
C LEU A 80 -8.13 26.10 -3.17
N ASP A 81 -8.21 26.88 -4.25
CA ASP A 81 -9.49 27.43 -4.68
C ASP A 81 -10.37 26.34 -5.35
N ALA A 82 -11.62 26.70 -5.63
CA ALA A 82 -12.58 25.76 -6.22
C ALA A 82 -12.14 25.24 -7.60
N ALA A 83 -11.50 26.09 -8.41
CA ALA A 83 -11.07 25.72 -9.76
C ALA A 83 -9.89 24.74 -9.72
N MET A 84 -8.94 24.93 -8.80
CA MET A 84 -7.85 24.00 -8.56
C MET A 84 -8.37 22.66 -8.05
N LEU A 85 -9.30 22.66 -7.08
CA LEU A 85 -9.91 21.43 -6.57
C LEU A 85 -10.63 20.64 -7.68
N GLU A 86 -11.37 21.32 -8.55
CA GLU A 86 -12.03 20.67 -9.69
C GLU A 86 -11.03 20.03 -10.65
N ARG A 87 -9.89 20.67 -10.93
CA ARG A 87 -8.84 20.12 -11.82
C ARG A 87 -8.18 18.85 -11.26
N LEU A 88 -8.11 18.72 -9.93
CA LEU A 88 -7.55 17.52 -9.29
C LEU A 88 -8.49 16.31 -9.39
N ILE A 89 -9.78 16.50 -9.68
CA ILE A 89 -10.78 15.44 -9.70
C ILE A 89 -10.87 14.84 -11.11
N LEU A 90 -10.57 13.55 -11.22
CA LEU A 90 -10.70 12.80 -12.46
C LEU A 90 -12.17 12.44 -12.73
N SER A 91 -12.89 11.99 -11.70
CA SER A 91 -14.32 11.67 -11.80
C SER A 91 -15.00 11.66 -10.43
N MET A 92 -16.33 11.75 -10.45
CA MET A 92 -17.18 11.58 -9.26
C MET A 92 -18.19 10.47 -9.51
N GLN A 93 -18.47 9.67 -8.50
CA GLN A 93 -19.56 8.70 -8.50
C GLN A 93 -20.56 9.11 -7.43
N ILE A 94 -21.84 9.17 -7.80
CA ILE A 94 -22.91 9.60 -6.91
C ILE A 94 -23.72 8.37 -6.53
N ALA A 95 -23.90 8.17 -5.23
CA ALA A 95 -24.70 7.14 -4.62
C ALA A 95 -25.72 7.77 -3.67
N ASN A 96 -26.78 7.01 -3.33
CA ASN A 96 -27.77 7.42 -2.33
C ASN A 96 -28.40 8.82 -2.59
N GLU A 97 -28.51 9.20 -3.87
CA GLU A 97 -29.01 10.51 -4.29
C GLU A 97 -30.49 10.69 -3.93
N ARG A 98 -30.79 11.78 -3.20
CA ARG A 98 -32.18 12.24 -2.99
C ARG A 98 -32.28 13.72 -3.32
N ARG A 99 -33.39 14.07 -3.98
CA ARG A 99 -33.62 15.40 -4.50
C ARG A 99 -35.05 15.84 -4.24
N SER A 100 -35.22 17.08 -3.81
CA SER A 100 -36.50 17.78 -3.77
C SER A 100 -36.49 18.97 -4.73
N THR A 101 -37.50 19.85 -4.67
CA THR A 101 -37.55 21.08 -5.47
C THR A 101 -36.43 22.06 -5.13
N THR A 102 -35.94 22.05 -3.88
CA THR A 102 -34.96 23.02 -3.37
C THR A 102 -33.78 22.39 -2.63
N ARG A 103 -33.80 21.10 -2.30
CA ARG A 103 -32.74 20.41 -1.54
C ARG A 103 -32.13 19.27 -2.34
N TYR A 104 -30.84 19.06 -2.15
CA TYR A 104 -30.09 17.96 -2.72
C TYR A 104 -29.24 17.30 -1.64
N LEU A 105 -29.28 15.97 -1.59
CA LEU A 105 -28.40 15.19 -0.72
C LEU A 105 -27.92 13.94 -1.44
N ALA A 106 -26.67 13.57 -1.24
CA ALA A 106 -26.09 12.38 -1.83
C ALA A 106 -24.84 11.94 -1.07
N GLU A 107 -24.41 10.73 -1.36
CA GLU A 107 -23.08 10.24 -1.02
C GLU A 107 -22.23 10.26 -2.28
N VAL A 108 -21.05 10.87 -2.21
CA VAL A 108 -20.17 11.05 -3.37
C VAL A 108 -18.83 10.40 -3.12
N THR A 109 -18.38 9.63 -4.11
CA THR A 109 -17.00 9.14 -4.20
C THR A 109 -16.23 10.01 -5.17
N TYR A 110 -15.10 10.55 -4.73
CA TYR A 110 -14.22 11.37 -5.55
C TYR A 110 -12.99 10.55 -5.97
N ASN A 111 -12.77 10.40 -7.27
CA ASN A 111 -11.55 9.82 -7.82
C ASN A 111 -10.64 10.97 -8.24
N PHE A 112 -9.50 11.11 -7.56
CA PHE A 112 -8.52 12.14 -7.88
C PHE A 112 -7.57 11.68 -8.98
N ASN A 113 -7.07 12.62 -9.77
CA ASN A 113 -6.01 12.38 -10.75
C ASN A 113 -4.67 12.23 -10.00
N PRO A 114 -4.03 11.04 -9.99
CA PRO A 114 -2.79 10.83 -9.27
C PRO A 114 -1.65 11.75 -9.75
N VAL A 115 -1.56 12.00 -11.06
CA VAL A 115 -0.48 12.80 -11.66
C VAL A 115 -0.55 14.24 -11.16
N GLU A 116 -1.75 14.83 -11.16
CA GLU A 116 -1.96 16.22 -10.73
C GLU A 116 -1.77 16.39 -9.22
N VAL A 117 -2.25 15.42 -8.42
CA VAL A 117 -2.05 15.44 -6.97
C VAL A 117 -0.56 15.31 -6.62
N GLN A 118 0.15 14.38 -7.26
CA GLN A 118 1.59 14.22 -7.05
C GLN A 118 2.37 15.46 -7.47
N ALA A 119 2.04 16.06 -8.63
CA ALA A 119 2.67 17.29 -9.09
C ALA A 119 2.44 18.44 -8.11
N LEU A 120 1.21 18.58 -7.58
CA LEU A 120 0.89 19.57 -6.55
C LEU A 120 1.74 19.36 -5.28
N LEU A 121 1.79 18.14 -4.75
CA LEU A 121 2.53 17.85 -3.52
C LEU A 121 4.04 18.07 -3.70
N ARG A 122 4.62 17.58 -4.80
CA ARG A 122 6.02 17.80 -5.15
C ARG A 122 6.35 19.29 -5.31
N GLY A 123 5.49 20.03 -6.00
CA GLY A 123 5.64 21.47 -6.21
C GLY A 123 5.58 22.28 -4.91
N ASN A 124 4.92 21.76 -3.88
CA ASN A 124 4.86 22.36 -2.54
C ASN A 124 5.90 21.78 -1.55
N GLY A 125 6.78 20.88 -1.99
CA GLY A 125 7.78 20.24 -1.13
C GLY A 125 7.18 19.33 -0.05
N ILE A 126 5.97 18.82 -0.27
CA ILE A 126 5.27 17.97 0.69
C ILE A 126 5.65 16.53 0.42
N ARG A 127 6.14 15.83 1.46
CA ARG A 127 6.44 14.39 1.39
C ARG A 127 5.17 13.56 1.49
N PHE A 128 5.09 12.48 0.73
CA PHE A 128 3.92 11.61 0.68
C PHE A 128 4.29 10.17 0.31
N ALA A 129 3.44 9.23 0.72
CA ALA A 129 3.52 7.83 0.33
C ALA A 129 2.92 7.65 -1.07
N GLU A 130 3.66 7.00 -1.96
CA GLU A 130 3.25 6.82 -3.36
C GLU A 130 2.48 5.54 -3.63
N ALA A 131 2.59 4.57 -2.73
CA ALA A 131 2.00 3.26 -2.87
C ALA A 131 1.36 2.82 -1.54
N GLN A 132 0.43 1.89 -1.65
CA GLN A 132 0.02 1.08 -0.51
C GLN A 132 1.18 0.19 -0.06
N ALA A 133 1.21 -0.19 1.21
CA ALA A 133 2.16 -1.18 1.68
C ALA A 133 1.83 -2.56 1.09
N LYS A 134 2.79 -3.48 1.15
CA LYS A 134 2.49 -4.90 0.97
C LYS A 134 1.55 -5.37 2.07
N PRO A 135 0.72 -6.39 1.80
CA PRO A 135 -0.13 -6.98 2.83
C PRO A 135 0.70 -7.48 4.02
N VAL A 136 0.17 -7.27 5.22
CA VAL A 136 0.72 -7.81 6.47
C VAL A 136 -0.19 -8.90 7.01
N LEU A 137 0.38 -9.95 7.58
CA LEU A 137 -0.39 -10.99 8.26
C LEU A 137 -0.68 -10.54 9.69
N VAL A 138 -1.93 -10.18 9.97
CA VAL A 138 -2.37 -9.88 11.34
C VAL A 138 -2.83 -11.17 12.01
N ILE A 139 -2.32 -11.45 13.19
CA ILE A 139 -2.75 -12.53 14.08
C ILE A 139 -3.47 -11.90 15.28
N PRO A 140 -4.81 -11.76 15.24
CA PRO A 140 -5.60 -11.17 16.32
C PRO A 140 -5.67 -12.13 17.51
N THR A 141 -5.06 -11.77 18.63
CA THR A 141 -5.05 -12.63 19.83
C THR A 141 -5.84 -12.00 20.97
N MET A 142 -6.58 -12.83 21.69
CA MET A 142 -7.19 -12.48 22.97
C MET A 142 -6.78 -13.54 23.99
N ASN A 143 -6.34 -13.12 25.17
CA ASN A 143 -5.74 -14.02 26.17
C ASN A 143 -4.62 -14.91 25.60
N ASN A 144 -3.83 -14.37 24.65
CA ASN A 144 -2.76 -15.05 23.91
C ASN A 144 -3.18 -16.24 23.04
N VAL A 145 -4.47 -16.34 22.70
CA VAL A 145 -5.01 -17.35 21.79
C VAL A 145 -5.53 -16.67 20.53
N TYR A 146 -5.24 -17.25 19.37
CA TYR A 146 -5.91 -16.88 18.12
C TYR A 146 -7.19 -17.71 17.99
N ASP A 147 -8.30 -17.02 17.77
CA ASP A 147 -9.59 -17.63 17.46
C ASP A 147 -10.18 -16.91 16.23
N PRO A 148 -10.25 -17.57 15.06
CA PRO A 148 -10.76 -16.95 13.83
C PRO A 148 -12.23 -16.51 13.93
N GLU A 149 -13.00 -17.12 14.84
CA GLU A 149 -14.42 -16.81 15.02
C GLU A 149 -14.67 -15.69 16.06
N SER A 150 -13.61 -15.25 16.74
CA SER A 150 -13.72 -14.21 17.78
C SER A 150 -14.18 -12.85 17.21
N GLU A 151 -14.86 -12.06 18.05
CA GLU A 151 -15.23 -10.68 17.68
C GLU A 151 -14.00 -9.83 17.34
N TRP A 152 -12.87 -10.10 18.00
CA TRP A 152 -11.62 -9.43 17.69
C TRP A 152 -11.09 -9.78 16.31
N ALA A 153 -11.06 -11.06 15.92
CA ALA A 153 -10.66 -11.46 14.57
C ALA A 153 -11.58 -10.86 13.51
N ARG A 154 -12.90 -10.90 13.74
CA ARG A 154 -13.91 -10.29 12.85
C ARG A 154 -13.78 -8.77 12.73
N ALA A 155 -13.23 -8.08 13.73
CA ALA A 155 -13.01 -6.64 13.63
C ALA A 155 -11.97 -6.29 12.55
N TRP A 156 -10.95 -7.14 12.35
CA TRP A 156 -9.91 -6.93 11.34
C TRP A 156 -10.34 -7.26 9.90
N THR A 157 -11.46 -7.96 9.71
CA THR A 157 -11.98 -8.31 8.37
C THR A 157 -12.81 -7.19 7.73
N GLN A 158 -12.98 -6.06 8.43
CA GLN A 158 -13.68 -4.91 7.89
C GLN A 158 -13.00 -4.40 6.61
N PRO A 159 -13.77 -4.08 5.54
CA PRO A 159 -13.18 -3.62 4.28
C PRO A 159 -12.26 -2.40 4.41
N SER A 160 -12.56 -1.48 5.34
CA SER A 160 -11.73 -0.30 5.64
C SER A 160 -10.32 -0.66 6.12
N ILE A 161 -10.16 -1.81 6.78
CA ILE A 161 -8.90 -2.32 7.31
C ILE A 161 -8.24 -3.26 6.30
N ALA A 162 -9.00 -4.26 5.81
CA ALA A 162 -8.49 -5.28 4.90
C ALA A 162 -7.93 -4.68 3.59
N GLN A 163 -8.53 -3.59 3.11
CA GLN A 163 -8.10 -2.86 1.90
C GLN A 163 -7.53 -1.47 2.23
N GLY A 164 -7.08 -1.29 3.48
CA GLY A 164 -6.50 -0.05 3.95
C GLY A 164 -5.16 0.28 3.28
N LEU A 165 -4.52 1.36 3.74
CA LEU A 165 -3.20 1.75 3.22
C LEU A 165 -2.13 0.69 3.49
N VAL A 166 -2.29 -0.03 4.61
CA VAL A 166 -1.56 -1.27 4.92
C VAL A 166 -2.60 -2.38 4.85
N PRO A 167 -2.71 -3.10 3.72
CA PRO A 167 -3.65 -4.19 3.60
C PRO A 167 -3.37 -5.27 4.63
N VAL A 168 -4.44 -5.87 5.14
CA VAL A 168 -4.36 -6.89 6.19
C VAL A 168 -4.94 -8.19 5.69
N ILE A 169 -4.21 -9.27 5.93
CA ILE A 169 -4.71 -10.64 5.80
C ILE A 169 -4.63 -11.35 7.15
N LEU A 170 -5.49 -12.35 7.37
CA LEU A 170 -5.54 -13.14 8.60
C LEU A 170 -5.17 -14.59 8.30
N PRO A 171 -4.62 -15.34 9.28
CA PRO A 171 -4.46 -16.77 9.15
C PRO A 171 -5.80 -17.48 8.99
N PHE A 172 -5.86 -18.52 8.16
CA PHE A 172 -7.04 -19.37 8.04
C PHE A 172 -7.35 -20.14 9.34
N GLY A 173 -6.34 -20.41 10.16
CA GLY A 173 -6.48 -21.19 11.40
C GLY A 173 -6.63 -22.70 11.14
N ASP A 174 -6.29 -23.16 9.93
CA ASP A 174 -6.41 -24.55 9.53
C ASP A 174 -5.29 -25.44 10.13
N ALA A 175 -5.31 -26.73 9.81
CA ALA A 175 -4.34 -27.70 10.33
C ALA A 175 -2.88 -27.33 10.00
N ALA A 176 -2.63 -26.56 8.94
CA ALA A 176 -1.29 -26.12 8.57
C ALA A 176 -0.80 -24.95 9.44
N ASP A 177 -1.71 -24.15 10.00
CA ASP A 177 -1.37 -23.05 10.91
C ASP A 177 -1.20 -23.53 12.38
N GLN A 178 -1.82 -24.66 12.74
CA GLN A 178 -1.82 -25.20 14.11
C GLN A 178 -0.44 -25.41 14.75
N PRO A 179 0.62 -25.84 14.03
CA PRO A 179 1.95 -25.97 14.61
C PRO A 179 2.47 -24.69 15.27
N VAL A 180 2.03 -23.51 14.79
CA VAL A 180 2.40 -22.20 15.32
C VAL A 180 1.27 -21.63 16.20
N LEU A 181 0.04 -21.58 15.68
CA LEU A 181 -1.07 -20.88 16.33
C LEU A 181 -1.72 -21.68 17.46
N GLY A 182 -1.69 -23.02 17.39
CA GLY A 182 -2.39 -23.90 18.34
C GLY A 182 -1.73 -24.02 19.72
N ARG A 183 -0.48 -23.54 19.87
CA ARG A 183 0.28 -23.67 21.13
C ARG A 183 -0.08 -22.62 22.18
N GLY A 184 -0.84 -21.59 21.80
CA GLY A 184 -1.00 -20.37 22.61
C GLY A 184 0.32 -19.60 22.76
N GLY A 185 0.26 -18.40 23.33
CA GLY A 185 1.49 -17.63 23.60
C GLY A 185 2.17 -17.08 22.36
N VAL A 186 1.45 -16.96 21.23
CA VAL A 186 1.97 -16.48 19.93
C VAL A 186 2.74 -15.16 20.08
N ALA A 187 2.27 -14.29 20.97
CA ALA A 187 2.87 -12.99 21.23
C ALA A 187 4.31 -13.04 21.80
N ALA A 188 4.75 -14.17 22.35
CA ALA A 188 6.13 -14.36 22.81
C ALA A 188 7.06 -14.87 21.70
N LEU A 189 6.51 -15.31 20.56
CA LEU A 189 7.29 -15.84 19.44
C LEU A 189 8.06 -14.73 18.72
N GLY A 190 9.27 -15.05 18.26
CA GLY A 190 10.09 -14.23 17.39
C GLY A 190 9.94 -14.61 15.91
N TRP A 191 10.62 -13.87 15.03
CA TRP A 191 10.52 -14.05 13.57
C TRP A 191 10.80 -15.49 13.14
N GLU A 192 11.88 -16.13 13.59
CA GLU A 192 12.25 -17.51 13.21
C GLU A 192 11.15 -18.54 13.46
N GLN A 193 10.32 -18.33 14.48
CA GLN A 193 9.23 -19.23 14.83
C GLN A 193 7.95 -18.95 14.03
N LEU A 194 7.83 -17.73 13.49
CA LEU A 194 6.69 -17.28 12.69
C LEU A 194 6.98 -17.31 11.18
N ALA A 195 8.24 -17.44 10.77
CA ALA A 195 8.67 -17.48 9.37
C ALA A 195 7.91 -18.50 8.52
N PRO A 196 7.55 -19.71 9.01
CA PRO A 196 6.71 -20.63 8.24
C PRO A 196 5.32 -20.08 7.89
N LEU A 197 4.74 -19.23 8.75
CA LEU A 197 3.50 -18.52 8.42
C LEU A 197 3.76 -17.41 7.41
N ALA A 198 4.84 -16.63 7.59
CA ALA A 198 5.20 -15.56 6.66
C ALA A 198 5.37 -16.09 5.23
N GLU A 199 6.07 -17.22 5.07
CA GLU A 199 6.26 -17.90 3.79
C GLU A 199 4.93 -18.40 3.21
N ARG A 200 4.10 -19.06 4.02
CA ARG A 200 2.81 -19.60 3.58
C ARG A 200 1.84 -18.52 3.11
N TYR A 201 1.82 -17.38 3.80
CA TYR A 201 0.93 -16.27 3.48
C TYR A 201 1.57 -15.23 2.55
N GLU A 202 2.80 -15.48 2.08
CA GLU A 202 3.56 -14.61 1.18
C GLU A 202 3.70 -13.16 1.70
N VAL A 203 3.96 -13.01 2.99
CA VAL A 203 4.15 -11.71 3.66
C VAL A 203 5.57 -11.52 4.18
N GLU A 204 6.00 -10.27 4.26
CA GLU A 204 7.29 -9.87 4.82
C GLU A 204 7.19 -9.38 6.27
N GLU A 205 5.96 -9.17 6.76
CA GLU A 205 5.67 -8.66 8.09
C GLU A 205 4.47 -9.38 8.71
N ILE A 206 4.60 -9.71 9.99
CA ILE A 206 3.54 -10.29 10.82
C ILE A 206 3.25 -9.33 11.97
N VAL A 207 1.97 -9.05 12.19
CA VAL A 207 1.49 -8.22 13.29
C VAL A 207 0.69 -9.08 14.25
N ILE A 208 1.18 -9.26 15.48
CA ILE A 208 0.39 -9.90 16.53
C ILE A 208 -0.41 -8.81 17.23
N ALA A 209 -1.71 -8.79 16.99
CA ALA A 209 -2.62 -7.78 17.51
C ALA A 209 -3.33 -8.33 18.76
N ARG A 210 -2.87 -7.96 19.95
CA ARG A 210 -3.41 -8.46 21.23
C ARG A 210 -4.42 -7.49 21.80
N ALA A 211 -5.69 -7.87 21.85
CA ALA A 211 -6.73 -7.05 22.48
C ALA A 211 -6.93 -7.37 23.96
N THR A 212 -7.38 -6.38 24.73
CA THR A 212 -7.97 -6.58 26.05
C THR A 212 -9.35 -7.25 25.92
N PRO A 213 -9.80 -8.03 26.92
CA PRO A 213 -11.10 -8.73 26.84
C PRO A 213 -12.32 -7.81 26.69
N ASP A 214 -12.23 -6.57 27.14
CA ASP A 214 -13.27 -5.54 27.01
C ASP A 214 -13.21 -4.80 25.66
N GLY A 215 -12.21 -5.10 24.82
CA GLY A 215 -12.04 -4.51 23.50
C GLY A 215 -11.58 -3.06 23.49
N ASN A 216 -11.29 -2.46 24.65
CA ASN A 216 -10.95 -1.03 24.76
C ASN A 216 -9.48 -0.70 24.43
N ALA A 217 -8.59 -1.70 24.41
CA ALA A 217 -7.19 -1.49 24.10
C ALA A 217 -6.60 -2.64 23.30
N ALA A 218 -5.57 -2.36 22.53
CA ALA A 218 -4.78 -3.35 21.83
C ALA A 218 -3.28 -3.03 21.86
N GLN A 219 -2.47 -4.07 21.92
CA GLN A 219 -1.03 -4.03 21.70
C GLN A 219 -0.72 -4.68 20.35
N LEU A 220 0.02 -3.98 19.50
CA LEU A 220 0.54 -4.49 18.25
C LEU A 220 2.00 -4.87 18.43
N ILE A 221 2.35 -6.10 18.07
CA ILE A 221 3.74 -6.54 17.98
C ILE A 221 4.03 -6.75 16.51
N VAL A 222 4.79 -5.84 15.92
CA VAL A 222 5.15 -5.86 14.52
C VAL A 222 6.49 -6.59 14.37
N LEU A 223 6.50 -7.68 13.61
CA LEU A 223 7.66 -8.53 13.39
C LEU A 223 8.01 -8.59 11.91
N SER A 224 9.27 -8.37 11.61
CA SER A 224 9.90 -8.69 10.32
C SER A 224 11.29 -9.28 10.61
N GLU A 225 12.00 -9.75 9.58
CA GLU A 225 13.34 -10.30 9.76
C GLU A 225 14.26 -9.29 10.48
N GLY A 226 14.78 -9.67 11.65
CA GLY A 226 15.68 -8.84 12.44
C GLY A 226 15.05 -7.63 13.15
N ARG A 227 13.74 -7.41 13.02
CA ARG A 227 13.03 -6.29 13.67
C ARG A 227 11.82 -6.77 14.46
N ARG A 228 11.70 -6.27 15.69
CA ARG A 228 10.53 -6.45 16.56
C ARG A 228 10.19 -5.11 17.20
N GLN A 229 9.01 -4.59 16.88
CA GLN A 229 8.50 -3.33 17.39
C GLN A 229 7.20 -3.58 18.16
N VAL A 230 6.97 -2.80 19.22
CA VAL A 230 5.77 -2.91 20.05
C VAL A 230 5.10 -1.54 20.10
N GLU A 231 3.83 -1.53 19.72
CA GLU A 231 2.96 -0.37 19.68
C GLU A 231 1.71 -0.65 20.50
N SER A 232 1.10 0.40 21.04
CA SER A 232 -0.11 0.27 21.86
C SER A 232 -1.12 1.33 21.48
N VAL A 233 -2.38 0.93 21.45
CA VAL A 233 -3.53 1.81 21.26
C VAL A 233 -4.53 1.59 22.39
N THR A 234 -5.04 2.68 22.96
CA THR A 234 -6.00 2.65 24.07
C THR A 234 -7.13 3.62 23.77
N TYR A 235 -8.35 3.18 24.02
CA TYR A 235 -9.55 3.98 23.93
C TYR A 235 -10.33 3.95 25.24
N ALA A 236 -10.88 5.10 25.63
CA ALA A 236 -11.55 5.22 26.91
C ALA A 236 -12.94 4.53 26.95
N ASN A 237 -13.59 4.26 25.81
CA ASN A 237 -14.98 3.78 25.72
C ASN A 237 -15.30 3.03 24.40
N SER A 238 -14.38 2.23 23.83
CA SER A 238 -14.49 1.71 22.46
C SER A 238 -14.56 0.18 22.38
N ASN A 239 -15.39 -0.33 21.47
CA ASN A 239 -15.48 -1.77 21.17
C ASN A 239 -14.32 -2.28 20.28
N PHE A 240 -14.28 -3.60 20.06
CA PHE A 240 -13.30 -4.26 19.19
C PHE A 240 -13.18 -3.64 17.78
N ALA A 241 -14.29 -3.25 17.15
CA ALA A 241 -14.27 -2.65 15.82
C ALA A 241 -13.50 -1.33 15.79
N ALA A 242 -13.80 -0.43 16.73
CA ALA A 242 -13.12 0.86 16.83
C ALA A 242 -11.64 0.69 17.24
N THR A 243 -11.32 -0.28 18.10
CA THR A 243 -9.94 -0.58 18.48
C THR A 243 -9.13 -1.17 17.34
N ALA A 244 -9.72 -2.03 16.49
CA ALA A 244 -9.08 -2.55 15.29
C ALA A 244 -8.83 -1.44 14.25
N ASP A 245 -9.81 -0.56 14.03
CA ASP A 245 -9.64 0.60 13.14
C ASP A 245 -8.51 1.51 13.62
N GLY A 246 -8.47 1.81 14.92
CA GLY A 246 -7.39 2.54 15.57
C GLY A 246 -6.01 1.92 15.39
N ALA A 247 -5.92 0.61 15.62
CA ALA A 247 -4.70 -0.16 15.42
C ALA A 247 -4.24 -0.15 13.94
N ALA A 248 -5.16 -0.33 12.99
CA ALA A 248 -4.87 -0.26 11.56
C ALA A 248 -4.42 1.16 11.14
N GLN A 249 -5.00 2.20 11.74
CA GLN A 249 -4.57 3.58 11.53
C GLN A 249 -3.14 3.82 12.04
N LEU A 250 -2.72 3.18 13.13
CA LEU A 250 -1.35 3.27 13.63
C LEU A 250 -0.36 2.63 12.66
N LEU A 251 -0.62 1.41 12.19
CA LEU A 251 0.17 0.76 11.12
C LEU A 251 0.25 1.64 9.86
N ALA A 252 -0.88 2.27 9.48
CA ALA A 252 -0.91 3.17 8.34
C ALA A 252 -0.12 4.46 8.56
N GLN A 253 -0.02 4.97 9.79
CA GLN A 253 0.81 6.15 10.09
C GLN A 253 2.29 5.80 10.01
N ASP A 254 2.70 4.67 10.58
CA ASP A 254 4.07 4.18 10.51
C ASP A 254 4.50 3.92 9.07
N TRP A 255 3.63 3.32 8.26
CA TRP A 255 3.87 3.19 6.82
C TRP A 255 4.05 4.54 6.12
N LYS A 256 3.18 5.53 6.40
CA LYS A 256 3.30 6.87 5.78
C LYS A 256 4.61 7.54 6.16
N GLU A 257 5.05 7.41 7.40
CA GLU A 257 6.31 7.97 7.86
C GLU A 257 7.51 7.33 7.14
N ALA A 258 7.50 5.99 7.01
CA ALA A 258 8.56 5.24 6.34
C ALA A 258 8.58 5.46 4.81
N ALA A 259 7.41 5.51 4.18
CA ALA A 259 7.26 5.60 2.73
C ALA A 259 7.18 7.04 2.20
N ALA A 260 7.14 8.06 3.06
CA ALA A 260 7.06 9.46 2.63
C ALA A 260 8.38 9.94 2.01
N VAL A 261 8.34 10.23 0.71
CA VAL A 261 9.52 10.64 -0.06
C VAL A 261 9.57 12.17 -0.17
N ASP A 262 10.73 12.74 0.18
CA ASP A 262 11.04 14.14 -0.12
C ASP A 262 11.66 14.25 -1.52
N TYR A 263 10.87 14.77 -2.45
CA TYR A 263 11.22 14.95 -3.85
C TYR A 263 12.12 16.17 -4.13
N SER A 264 12.29 17.06 -3.17
CA SER A 264 13.25 18.18 -3.29
C SER A 264 14.70 17.69 -3.16
N ARG A 265 14.90 16.54 -2.51
CA ARG A 265 16.20 15.94 -2.27
C ARG A 265 16.50 14.87 -3.32
N ARG A 266 17.44 15.17 -4.24
CA ARG A 266 17.99 14.19 -5.19
C ARG A 266 19.34 13.69 -4.70
N SER A 267 19.49 12.38 -4.62
CA SER A 267 20.68 11.68 -4.10
C SER A 267 21.23 10.69 -5.15
N ARG A 268 22.49 10.29 -4.97
CA ARG A 268 23.11 9.21 -5.76
C ARG A 268 23.76 8.19 -4.84
N ILE A 269 23.67 6.92 -5.22
CA ILE A 269 24.39 5.83 -4.58
C ILE A 269 24.96 4.88 -5.63
N VAL A 270 26.04 4.19 -5.25
CA VAL A 270 26.54 3.04 -5.99
C VAL A 270 26.17 1.79 -5.22
N ALA A 271 25.52 0.84 -5.88
CA ALA A 271 25.13 -0.43 -5.31
C ALA A 271 25.74 -1.60 -6.08
N ASP A 272 26.15 -2.63 -5.36
CA ASP A 272 26.50 -3.92 -5.91
C ASP A 272 25.22 -4.76 -6.00
N VAL A 273 24.90 -5.24 -7.20
CA VAL A 273 23.74 -6.07 -7.49
C VAL A 273 24.19 -7.51 -7.62
N VAL A 274 23.52 -8.44 -6.93
CA VAL A 274 23.80 -9.88 -7.01
C VAL A 274 22.61 -10.60 -7.64
N PHE A 275 22.89 -11.53 -8.56
CA PHE A 275 21.88 -12.29 -9.29
C PHE A 275 22.43 -13.66 -9.74
N ASN A 276 21.55 -14.67 -9.91
CA ASN A 276 21.98 -16.04 -10.24
C ASN A 276 22.01 -16.34 -11.75
N GLY A 277 21.58 -15.38 -12.59
CA GLY A 277 21.64 -15.51 -14.03
C GLY A 277 21.01 -14.35 -14.78
N PRO A 278 20.97 -14.43 -16.12
CA PRO A 278 20.44 -13.34 -16.96
C PRO A 278 18.95 -13.02 -16.73
N GLN A 279 18.16 -14.03 -16.34
CA GLN A 279 16.72 -13.86 -16.04
C GLN A 279 16.53 -13.01 -14.77
N ASP A 280 17.24 -13.34 -13.69
CA ASP A 280 17.25 -12.56 -12.45
C ASP A 280 17.68 -11.12 -12.71
N TRP A 281 18.75 -10.91 -13.49
CA TRP A 281 19.20 -9.57 -13.85
C TRP A 281 18.13 -8.77 -14.62
N SER A 282 17.46 -9.40 -15.58
CA SER A 282 16.36 -8.77 -16.31
C SER A 282 15.21 -8.40 -15.37
N ALA A 283 14.84 -9.29 -14.44
CA ALA A 283 13.80 -9.04 -13.45
C ALA A 283 14.17 -7.88 -12.51
N ILE A 284 15.44 -7.79 -12.06
CA ILE A 284 15.92 -6.67 -11.25
C ILE A 284 15.82 -5.36 -12.01
N ARG A 285 16.26 -5.33 -13.27
CA ARG A 285 16.17 -4.10 -14.10
C ARG A 285 14.72 -3.66 -14.30
N GLN A 286 13.82 -4.60 -14.55
CA GLN A 286 12.39 -4.30 -14.68
C GLN A 286 11.81 -3.79 -13.35
N ALA A 287 12.12 -4.44 -12.24
CA ALA A 287 11.70 -4.01 -10.90
C ALA A 287 12.22 -2.60 -10.58
N LEU A 288 13.49 -2.30 -10.85
CA LEU A 288 14.08 -0.97 -10.66
C LEU A 288 13.37 0.11 -11.49
N SER A 289 13.00 -0.19 -12.74
CA SER A 289 12.25 0.77 -13.57
C SER A 289 10.83 1.07 -13.05
N ASN A 290 10.28 0.18 -12.20
CA ASN A 290 8.99 0.39 -11.54
C ASN A 290 9.12 1.09 -10.17
N VAL A 291 10.34 1.28 -9.65
CA VAL A 291 10.55 2.03 -8.40
C VAL A 291 10.41 3.53 -8.69
N ARG A 292 9.28 4.12 -8.31
CA ARG A 292 8.92 5.52 -8.61
C ARG A 292 9.94 6.55 -8.12
N THR A 293 10.66 6.25 -7.03
CA THR A 293 11.66 7.14 -6.44
C THR A 293 13.00 7.11 -7.17
N VAL A 294 13.24 6.09 -8.01
CA VAL A 294 14.45 5.99 -8.84
C VAL A 294 14.26 6.87 -10.07
N ALA A 295 15.10 7.89 -10.17
CA ALA A 295 15.10 8.83 -11.28
C ALA A 295 15.92 8.31 -12.47
N ASP A 296 17.01 7.60 -12.19
CA ASP A 296 17.91 7.08 -13.22
C ASP A 296 18.71 5.89 -12.70
N PHE A 297 19.11 5.02 -13.63
CA PHE A 297 19.85 3.78 -13.35
C PHE A 297 20.90 3.53 -14.43
N ASP A 298 22.17 3.54 -14.01
CA ASP A 298 23.32 3.32 -14.89
C ASP A 298 24.10 2.08 -14.47
N VAL A 299 24.43 1.23 -15.45
CA VAL A 299 25.28 0.06 -15.21
C VAL A 299 26.73 0.46 -15.39
N LEU A 300 27.46 0.58 -14.28
CA LEU A 300 28.88 0.91 -14.26
C LEU A 300 29.76 -0.29 -14.66
N GLY A 301 29.31 -1.51 -14.34
CA GLY A 301 30.00 -2.74 -14.70
C GLY A 301 29.11 -3.97 -14.55
N LEU A 302 29.35 -4.99 -15.37
CA LEU A 302 28.59 -6.23 -15.40
C LEU A 302 29.52 -7.44 -15.41
N SER A 303 29.18 -8.47 -14.64
CA SER A 303 29.88 -9.74 -14.55
C SER A 303 28.87 -10.90 -14.56
N LEU A 304 29.36 -12.15 -14.48
CA LEU A 304 28.54 -13.36 -14.65
C LEU A 304 27.47 -13.55 -13.54
N GLY A 305 27.60 -12.91 -12.38
CA GLY A 305 26.62 -12.99 -11.28
C GLY A 305 26.50 -11.72 -10.45
N ALA A 306 27.08 -10.62 -10.92
CA ALA A 306 27.00 -9.34 -10.24
C ALA A 306 27.09 -8.17 -11.21
N ALA A 307 26.47 -7.05 -10.84
CA ALA A 307 26.61 -5.77 -11.52
C ALA A 307 26.93 -4.68 -10.52
N ARG A 308 27.66 -3.65 -10.94
CA ARG A 308 27.79 -2.42 -10.17
C ARG A 308 26.96 -1.35 -10.85
N VAL A 309 26.07 -0.72 -10.10
CA VAL A 309 25.09 0.21 -10.64
C VAL A 309 25.13 1.53 -9.89
N GLU A 310 25.02 2.63 -10.62
CA GLU A 310 24.74 3.94 -10.04
C GLU A 310 23.23 4.19 -10.11
N LEU A 311 22.66 4.58 -8.98
CA LEU A 311 21.25 4.93 -8.86
C LEU A 311 21.15 6.41 -8.52
N SER A 312 20.45 7.17 -9.35
CA SER A 312 19.95 8.49 -8.98
C SER A 312 18.52 8.35 -8.46
N TYR A 313 18.23 8.87 -7.28
CA TYR A 313 16.91 8.70 -6.65
C TYR A 313 16.50 9.91 -5.80
N PHE A 314 15.23 9.97 -5.42
CA PHE A 314 14.66 10.99 -4.54
C PHE A 314 14.54 10.50 -3.10
N GLY A 315 14.78 11.38 -2.13
CA GLY A 315 14.70 11.09 -0.70
C GLY A 315 16.00 10.51 -0.10
N GLY A 316 15.85 9.83 1.04
CA GLY A 316 16.93 9.16 1.78
C GLY A 316 17.06 7.67 1.42
N PRO A 317 18.18 7.01 1.81
CA PRO A 317 18.41 5.59 1.52
C PRO A 317 17.39 4.67 2.20
N GLU A 318 16.81 5.08 3.33
CA GLU A 318 15.74 4.34 4.02
C GLU A 318 14.47 4.31 3.17
N GLN A 319 14.03 5.46 2.66
CA GLN A 319 12.86 5.55 1.75
C GLN A 319 13.10 4.78 0.44
N LEU A 320 14.33 4.80 -0.07
CA LEU A 320 14.70 4.01 -1.24
C LEU A 320 14.55 2.51 -0.96
N GLY A 321 15.03 2.04 0.19
CA GLY A 321 14.87 0.64 0.61
C GLY A 321 13.39 0.24 0.71
N VAL A 322 12.55 1.08 1.30
CA VAL A 322 11.10 0.87 1.37
C VAL A 322 10.48 0.78 -0.03
N ALA A 323 10.82 1.69 -0.94
CA ALA A 323 10.31 1.69 -2.31
C ALA A 323 10.78 0.49 -3.13
N MET A 324 12.02 0.02 -2.90
CA MET A 324 12.57 -1.19 -3.51
C MET A 324 11.87 -2.44 -2.99
N ALA A 325 11.61 -2.52 -1.68
CA ALA A 325 10.89 -3.64 -1.09
C ALA A 325 9.53 -3.82 -1.76
N GLN A 326 8.80 -2.73 -2.08
CA GLN A 326 7.54 -2.80 -2.83
C GLN A 326 7.65 -3.49 -4.21
N GLN A 327 8.84 -3.52 -4.80
CA GLN A 327 9.12 -4.20 -6.07
C GLN A 327 9.85 -5.54 -5.89
N ASN A 328 9.76 -6.15 -4.70
CA ASN A 328 10.45 -7.40 -4.33
C ASN A 328 11.98 -7.32 -4.45
N LEU A 329 12.53 -6.13 -4.31
CA LEU A 329 13.97 -5.89 -4.26
C LEU A 329 14.42 -5.74 -2.81
N VAL A 330 15.44 -6.49 -2.44
CA VAL A 330 16.09 -6.37 -1.13
C VAL A 330 17.28 -5.43 -1.29
N PHE A 331 17.22 -4.32 -0.57
CA PHE A 331 18.24 -3.28 -0.58
C PHE A 331 18.79 -3.06 0.81
N ASN A 332 20.08 -3.37 0.98
CA ASN A 332 20.75 -3.28 2.27
C ASN A 332 21.90 -2.29 2.17
N GLY A 333 21.88 -1.25 3.00
CA GLY A 333 22.98 -0.29 3.12
C GLY A 333 23.69 -0.47 4.45
N ALA A 334 24.98 -0.82 4.43
CA ALA A 334 25.83 -0.86 5.63
C ALA A 334 27.15 -0.15 5.37
N ARG A 335 27.45 0.89 6.16
CA ARG A 335 28.74 1.61 6.17
C ARG A 335 29.21 2.09 4.78
N GLY A 336 28.27 2.56 3.94
CA GLY A 336 28.56 3.08 2.60
C GLY A 336 28.63 2.03 1.48
N ASN A 337 28.46 0.74 1.82
CA ASN A 337 28.28 -0.32 0.84
C ASN A 337 26.80 -0.68 0.73
N TYR A 338 26.29 -0.67 -0.50
CA TYR A 338 24.90 -1.00 -0.79
C TYR A 338 24.82 -2.29 -1.60
N LEU A 339 24.01 -3.23 -1.13
CA LEU A 339 23.75 -4.50 -1.80
C LEU A 339 22.30 -4.52 -2.28
N LEU A 340 22.09 -4.94 -3.52
CA LEU A 340 20.78 -5.10 -4.15
C LEU A 340 20.61 -6.53 -4.69
N GLN A 341 19.47 -7.15 -4.43
CA GLN A 341 19.12 -8.46 -4.98
C GLN A 341 17.61 -8.66 -5.06
N LEU A 342 17.15 -9.71 -5.76
CA LEU A 342 15.75 -10.15 -5.69
C LEU A 342 15.46 -10.78 -4.32
N GLY A 343 14.28 -10.51 -3.75
CA GLY A 343 13.86 -11.09 -2.47
C GLY A 343 13.85 -12.62 -2.46
N ASN A 344 13.46 -13.23 -3.59
CA ASN A 344 13.34 -14.69 -3.72
C ASN A 344 14.71 -15.40 -3.85
N ALA A 345 15.80 -14.66 -4.11
CA ALA A 345 17.13 -15.22 -4.33
C ALA A 345 17.79 -15.76 -3.03
N ARG A 346 17.23 -15.47 -1.85
CA ARG A 346 17.73 -16.01 -0.57
C ARG A 346 17.54 -17.53 -0.42
N ALA A 347 16.61 -18.15 -1.17
CA ALA A 347 16.40 -19.59 -1.13
C ALA A 347 17.56 -20.39 -1.76
N ALA A 348 18.32 -19.79 -2.70
CA ALA A 348 19.37 -20.49 -3.44
C ALA A 348 20.77 -20.41 -2.79
N SER A 349 20.95 -19.58 -1.76
CA SER A 349 22.24 -19.44 -1.05
C SER A 349 22.37 -20.30 0.21
N ARG A 350 21.40 -21.20 0.45
CA ARG A 350 21.42 -22.20 1.53
C ARG A 350 21.24 -23.61 0.95
N GLU A 351 22.09 -23.99 -0.01
CA GLU A 351 22.37 -25.39 -0.32
C GLU A 351 23.88 -25.65 -0.30
#